data_AF-A0A7C5Y6H0-F1
#
_entry.id   AF-A0A7C5Y6H0-F1
#
_cell.length_a   1.000
_cell.length_b   1.000
_cell.length_c   1.000
_cell.angle_alpha   90.00
_cell.angle_beta   90.00
_cell.angle_gamma   90.00
#
_symmetry.space_group_name_H-M   'P 1'
#
loop_
_entity.id
_entity.type
_entity.pdbx_description
1 polymer ?
#
loop_
_entity_poly.entity_id
_entity_poly.type
_entity_poly.pdbx_seq_one_letter_code
_entity_poly.pdbx_strand_id
1 'polypeptide(L)'
;MPEYLVTVSGELPLRSERTRPRFYRKLLENIRDMAERNGARVLESRLVEAKIWLVTDKDILSHFSRVFGVHKAGVVITYRFSDLEDLAKWIFENARSLVEGKKFAVRVKRSGKHTFTSLDVARRVGELLKPYSSGVDLENPEVTVEVEVRGSRAYLYTSTMRGPGGLPVGVEGKALVLFSGGFDSPVAAWFTAKRGVEVDFLHYYMGSALSSYYAFLVAKKLASEWLYGYRPRFMLVDFTDVILEITRKVEWSYRQVVLRSLMYVVAEKVAEKLGYPVIVTGESLGQSSSQTLKNLSAIERAVNVKIPILRPLLGLDKEEIIEYSRRIGLYEYSSKVFEACAIAPTRVTTAARSEEIARYISSLSGDIVERATSSVKIYDVLSTSPEDVVFASSIELDFIPENAVVVDVRKDRSQKIPNSVSLSEVDLEKLRDKTLVLVCETGSLSILMAKELRELGYKAFSLKGGVKTCLSAMSNEKSTEETQEK
;
A
#
# COMPACT_ATOMS: atom_id res chain seq x y z
N MET A 1 18.40 -17.65 -18.97
CA MET A 1 17.26 -16.78 -18.62
C MET A 1 16.47 -17.48 -17.52
N PRO A 2 16.03 -16.79 -16.47
CA PRO A 2 15.31 -17.43 -15.37
C PRO A 2 13.96 -18.00 -15.84
N GLU A 3 13.71 -19.27 -15.56
CA GLU A 3 12.41 -19.91 -15.71
C GLU A 3 11.75 -20.07 -14.34
N TYR A 4 10.45 -19.81 -14.26
CA TYR A 4 9.69 -19.94 -13.03
C TYR A 4 8.53 -20.90 -13.18
N LEU A 5 8.26 -21.65 -12.12
CA LEU A 5 7.03 -22.39 -11.94
C LEU A 5 6.24 -21.83 -10.75
N VAL A 6 5.25 -20.99 -11.06
CA VAL A 6 4.41 -20.29 -10.09
C VAL A 6 3.22 -21.15 -9.73
N THR A 7 3.13 -21.54 -8.46
CA THR A 7 1.99 -22.22 -7.85
C THR A 7 0.98 -21.17 -7.41
N VAL A 8 -0.23 -21.24 -7.96
CA VAL A 8 -1.31 -20.30 -7.63
C VAL A 8 -1.91 -20.62 -6.25
N SER A 9 -2.58 -19.64 -5.65
CA SER A 9 -3.33 -19.81 -4.40
C SER A 9 -4.40 -20.90 -4.51
N GLY A 10 -4.58 -21.70 -3.46
CA GLY A 10 -5.46 -22.88 -3.43
C GLY A 10 -6.92 -22.57 -3.73
N GLU A 11 -7.35 -21.32 -3.60
CA GLU A 11 -8.71 -20.87 -3.93
C GLU A 11 -8.97 -20.75 -5.45
N LEU A 12 -7.93 -20.65 -6.29
CA LEU A 12 -8.06 -20.45 -7.73
C LEU A 12 -8.45 -21.73 -8.48
N PRO A 13 -7.81 -22.89 -8.21
CA PRO A 13 -8.21 -24.15 -8.84
C PRO A 13 -9.62 -24.60 -8.51
N LEU A 14 -10.18 -24.16 -7.36
CA LEU A 14 -11.54 -24.47 -6.91
C LEU A 14 -12.63 -23.70 -7.67
N ARG A 15 -12.26 -22.71 -8.49
CA ARG A 15 -13.22 -21.95 -9.31
C ARG A 15 -13.76 -22.81 -10.44
N SER A 16 -15.02 -22.56 -10.80
CA SER A 16 -15.67 -23.23 -11.93
C SER A 16 -14.85 -23.12 -13.22
N GLU A 17 -14.98 -24.10 -14.12
CA GLU A 17 -14.24 -24.09 -15.38
C GLU A 17 -14.49 -22.83 -16.22
N ARG A 18 -15.66 -22.21 -16.08
CA ARG A 18 -16.02 -20.96 -16.77
C ARG A 18 -15.33 -19.73 -16.20
N THR A 19 -15.15 -19.65 -14.88
CA THR A 19 -14.58 -18.46 -14.22
C THR A 19 -13.07 -18.55 -14.01
N ARG A 20 -12.54 -19.77 -13.85
CA ARG A 20 -11.13 -20.05 -13.62
C ARG A 20 -10.19 -19.37 -14.64
N PRO A 21 -10.44 -19.40 -15.97
CA PRO A 21 -9.55 -18.74 -16.94
C PRO A 21 -9.36 -17.23 -16.69
N ARG A 22 -10.41 -16.53 -16.23
CA ARG A 22 -10.32 -15.09 -15.92
C ARG A 22 -9.35 -14.82 -14.77
N PHE A 23 -9.37 -15.65 -13.71
CA PHE A 23 -8.48 -15.50 -12.56
C PHE A 23 -7.01 -15.70 -12.95
N TYR A 24 -6.72 -16.73 -13.75
CA TYR A 24 -5.35 -17.00 -14.19
C TYR A 24 -4.83 -15.92 -15.13
N ARG A 25 -5.68 -15.40 -16.03
CA ARG A 25 -5.32 -14.28 -16.90
C ARG A 25 -4.99 -13.04 -16.08
N LYS A 26 -5.84 -12.66 -15.12
CA LYS A 26 -5.57 -11.51 -14.26
C LYS A 26 -4.32 -11.70 -13.39
N LEU A 27 -4.08 -12.90 -12.86
CA LEU A 27 -2.82 -13.18 -12.15
C LEU A 27 -1.59 -12.98 -13.04
N LEU A 28 -1.64 -13.43 -14.29
CA LEU A 28 -0.56 -13.26 -15.23
C LEU A 28 -0.35 -11.79 -15.61
N GLU A 29 -1.42 -11.01 -15.77
CA GLU A 29 -1.36 -9.55 -15.95
C GLU A 29 -0.68 -8.87 -14.75
N ASN A 30 -1.06 -9.25 -13.53
CA ASN A 30 -0.45 -8.72 -12.30
C ASN A 30 1.04 -9.09 -12.20
N ILE A 31 1.42 -10.31 -12.59
CA ILE A 31 2.84 -10.74 -12.61
C ILE A 31 3.63 -9.95 -13.66
N ARG A 32 3.06 -9.67 -14.84
CA ARG A 32 3.71 -8.87 -15.88
C ARG A 32 3.96 -7.44 -15.43
N ASP A 33 2.94 -6.80 -14.86
CA ASP A 33 3.09 -5.45 -14.31
C ASP A 33 4.10 -5.41 -13.15
N MET A 34 4.11 -6.43 -12.28
CA MET A 34 5.17 -6.58 -11.27
C MET A 34 6.57 -6.67 -11.91
N ALA A 35 6.74 -7.48 -12.95
CA ALA A 35 8.03 -7.62 -13.62
C ALA A 35 8.48 -6.29 -14.25
N GLU A 36 7.57 -5.61 -14.96
CA GLU A 36 7.84 -4.34 -15.64
C GLU A 36 8.24 -3.24 -14.65
N ARG A 37 7.53 -3.10 -13.53
CA ARG A 37 7.86 -2.14 -12.46
C ARG A 37 9.22 -2.40 -11.81
N ASN A 38 9.71 -3.64 -11.87
CA ASN A 38 11.04 -4.03 -11.37
C ASN A 38 12.07 -4.18 -12.51
N GLY A 39 11.81 -3.59 -13.68
CA GLY A 39 12.76 -3.48 -14.77
C GLY A 39 13.04 -4.79 -15.52
N ALA A 40 12.14 -5.77 -15.43
CA ALA A 40 12.17 -7.04 -16.12
C ALA A 40 10.97 -7.19 -17.07
N ARG A 41 11.00 -8.16 -17.97
CA ARG A 41 9.91 -8.50 -18.88
C ARG A 41 9.63 -9.98 -18.84
N VAL A 42 8.34 -10.33 -18.88
CA VAL A 42 7.89 -11.71 -19.10
C VAL A 42 7.91 -11.97 -20.60
N LEU A 43 8.77 -12.89 -21.04
CA LEU A 43 9.00 -13.18 -22.45
C LEU A 43 8.12 -14.32 -22.94
N GLU A 44 7.94 -15.33 -22.10
CA GLU A 44 7.06 -16.46 -22.36
C GLU A 44 6.25 -16.79 -21.12
N SER A 45 5.03 -17.28 -21.31
CA SER A 45 4.17 -17.74 -20.23
C SER A 45 3.15 -18.74 -20.74
N ARG A 46 2.88 -19.78 -19.96
CA ARG A 46 1.79 -20.73 -20.25
C ARG A 46 1.21 -21.30 -18.97
N LEU A 47 -0.05 -21.70 -19.06
CA LEU A 47 -0.73 -22.39 -17.97
C LEU A 47 -0.29 -23.86 -17.94
N VAL A 48 -0.01 -24.35 -16.73
CA VAL A 48 0.35 -25.74 -16.45
C VAL A 48 -0.57 -26.22 -15.33
N GLU A 49 -1.82 -26.54 -15.69
CA GLU A 49 -2.91 -26.87 -14.75
C GLU A 49 -3.09 -25.79 -13.66
N ALA A 50 -2.77 -26.12 -12.40
CA ALA A 50 -2.84 -25.24 -11.25
C ALA A 50 -1.59 -24.33 -11.10
N LYS A 51 -0.79 -24.20 -12.15
CA LYS A 51 0.45 -23.42 -12.13
C LYS A 51 0.60 -22.56 -13.36
N ILE A 52 1.48 -21.57 -13.27
CA ILE A 52 1.91 -20.73 -14.38
C ILE A 52 3.41 -20.96 -14.56
N TRP A 53 3.80 -21.44 -15.73
CA TRP A 53 5.20 -21.43 -16.13
C TRP A 53 5.48 -20.14 -16.89
N LEU A 54 6.60 -19.48 -16.60
CA LEU A 54 7.00 -18.25 -17.29
C LEU A 54 8.52 -18.09 -17.35
N VAL A 55 8.98 -17.31 -18.33
CA VAL A 55 10.40 -16.97 -18.54
C VAL A 55 10.55 -15.47 -18.55
N THR A 56 11.60 -14.96 -17.91
CA THR A 56 11.93 -13.53 -17.87
C THR A 56 13.34 -13.27 -18.38
N ASP A 57 13.62 -12.00 -18.71
CA ASP A 57 14.96 -11.54 -19.06
C ASP A 57 15.87 -11.35 -17.83
N LYS A 58 15.30 -11.06 -16.66
CA LYS A 58 16.01 -10.83 -15.39
C LYS A 58 15.38 -11.62 -14.24
N ASP A 59 16.16 -11.84 -13.18
CA ASP A 59 15.63 -12.50 -11.98
C ASP A 59 14.66 -11.58 -11.22
N ILE A 60 13.46 -12.09 -10.97
CA ILE A 60 12.39 -11.44 -10.22
C ILE A 60 11.84 -12.31 -9.08
N LEU A 61 12.57 -13.35 -8.64
CA LEU A 61 12.09 -14.32 -7.65
C LEU A 61 11.58 -13.62 -6.36
N SER A 62 12.33 -12.61 -5.89
CA SER A 62 12.05 -11.86 -4.66
C SER A 62 10.70 -11.13 -4.66
N HIS A 63 10.23 -10.71 -5.84
CA HIS A 63 9.04 -9.88 -5.98
C HIS A 63 7.73 -10.70 -5.94
N PHE A 64 7.79 -12.02 -6.18
CA PHE A 64 6.63 -12.90 -6.06
C PHE A 64 6.04 -12.94 -4.64
N SER A 65 6.82 -12.56 -3.61
CA SER A 65 6.35 -12.44 -2.22
C SER A 65 5.26 -11.38 -2.02
N ARG A 66 5.04 -10.50 -3.01
CA ARG A 66 4.07 -9.40 -2.95
C ARG A 66 2.97 -9.43 -4.01
N VAL A 67 2.87 -10.52 -4.78
CA VAL A 67 1.82 -10.67 -5.82
C VAL A 67 0.66 -11.50 -5.28
N PHE A 68 -0.49 -10.86 -5.02
CA PHE A 68 -1.69 -11.57 -4.61
C PHE A 68 -2.16 -12.58 -5.66
N GLY A 69 -2.59 -13.75 -5.18
CA GLY A 69 -2.89 -14.92 -6.00
C GLY A 69 -1.71 -15.90 -6.15
N VAL A 70 -0.50 -15.52 -5.77
CA VAL A 70 0.68 -16.42 -5.74
C VAL A 70 0.79 -17.12 -4.39
N HIS A 71 0.88 -18.44 -4.39
CA HIS A 71 1.18 -19.23 -3.20
C HIS A 71 2.69 -19.48 -3.02
N LYS A 72 3.34 -19.90 -4.11
CA LYS A 72 4.78 -20.16 -4.15
C LYS A 72 5.29 -19.95 -5.57
N ALA A 73 6.37 -19.21 -5.73
CA ALA A 73 7.13 -19.18 -6.98
C ALA A 73 8.46 -19.91 -6.75
N GLY A 74 9.03 -20.48 -7.81
CA GLY A 74 10.37 -21.02 -7.73
C GLY A 74 11.04 -21.00 -9.09
N VAL A 75 12.35 -20.74 -9.05
CA VAL A 75 13.22 -20.86 -10.22
C VAL A 75 13.39 -22.34 -10.50
N VAL A 76 13.18 -22.74 -11.75
CA VAL A 76 13.21 -24.14 -12.17
C VAL A 76 14.16 -24.36 -13.33
N ILE A 77 14.79 -25.54 -13.34
CA ILE A 77 15.40 -26.11 -14.54
C ILE A 77 14.39 -27.11 -15.10
N THR A 78 14.01 -26.94 -16.37
CA THR A 78 13.03 -27.78 -17.04
C THR A 78 13.73 -28.85 -17.88
N TYR A 79 13.29 -30.10 -17.78
CA TYR A 79 13.80 -31.20 -18.60
C TYR A 79 12.68 -32.09 -19.13
N ARG A 80 12.90 -32.68 -20.30
CA ARG A 80 12.00 -33.68 -20.87
C ARG A 80 12.66 -35.04 -20.77
N PHE A 81 12.15 -35.90 -19.89
CA PHE A 81 12.69 -37.22 -19.65
C PHE A 81 11.94 -38.29 -20.45
N SER A 82 12.62 -39.40 -20.71
CA SER A 82 12.10 -40.58 -21.40
C SER A 82 11.63 -41.66 -20.43
N ASP A 83 12.41 -41.93 -19.37
CA ASP A 83 12.10 -42.90 -18.33
C ASP A 83 12.62 -42.45 -16.95
N LEU A 84 12.49 -43.33 -15.95
CA LEU A 84 12.91 -43.07 -14.56
C LEU A 84 14.43 -42.87 -14.45
N GLU A 85 15.22 -43.62 -15.22
CA GLU A 85 16.68 -43.60 -15.10
C GLU A 85 17.26 -42.33 -15.71
N ASP A 86 16.76 -41.95 -16.88
CA ASP A 86 17.03 -40.66 -17.52
C ASP A 86 16.67 -39.49 -16.60
N LEU A 87 15.47 -39.51 -16.01
CA LEU A 87 15.05 -38.52 -15.03
C LEU A 87 16.00 -38.43 -13.82
N ALA A 88 16.36 -39.58 -13.24
CA ALA A 88 17.20 -39.62 -12.05
C ALA A 88 18.63 -39.11 -12.32
N LYS A 89 19.21 -39.49 -13.46
CA LYS A 89 20.52 -39.00 -13.90
C LYS A 89 20.52 -37.49 -14.11
N TRP A 90 19.50 -36.97 -14.81
CA TRP A 90 19.37 -35.53 -15.02
C TRP A 90 19.24 -34.76 -13.69
N ILE A 91 18.43 -35.25 -12.74
CA ILE A 91 18.32 -34.61 -11.41
C ILE A 91 19.66 -34.65 -10.70
N PHE A 92 20.36 -35.79 -10.72
CA PHE A 92 21.67 -35.94 -10.10
C PHE A 92 22.68 -34.91 -10.64
N GLU A 93 22.79 -34.78 -11.96
CA GLU A 93 23.72 -33.85 -12.62
C GLU A 93 23.47 -32.39 -12.21
N ASN A 94 22.22 -32.02 -11.95
CA ASN A 94 21.84 -30.64 -11.62
C ASN A 94 21.71 -30.37 -10.12
N ALA A 95 21.69 -31.39 -9.26
CA ALA A 95 21.52 -31.26 -7.81
C ALA A 95 22.73 -31.70 -6.99
N ARG A 96 23.72 -32.37 -7.59
CA ARG A 96 24.92 -32.89 -6.87
C ARG A 96 25.65 -31.82 -6.07
N SER A 97 25.89 -30.65 -6.65
CA SER A 97 26.61 -29.56 -5.97
C SER A 97 25.81 -28.98 -4.79
N LEU A 98 24.48 -29.12 -4.79
CA LEU A 98 23.64 -28.61 -3.71
C LEU A 98 23.79 -29.43 -2.44
N VAL A 99 24.01 -30.74 -2.56
CA VAL A 99 24.05 -31.68 -1.42
C VAL A 99 25.45 -31.93 -0.88
N GLU A 100 26.49 -31.34 -1.49
CA GLU A 100 27.88 -31.63 -1.16
C GLU A 100 28.18 -31.32 0.32
N GLY A 101 28.59 -32.36 1.07
CA GLY A 101 28.90 -32.26 2.50
C GLY A 101 27.70 -32.01 3.43
N LYS A 102 26.47 -32.03 2.91
CA LYS A 102 25.25 -31.67 3.66
C LYS A 102 24.29 -32.85 3.80
N LYS A 103 23.45 -32.82 4.84
CA LYS A 103 22.30 -33.72 4.96
C LYS A 103 21.21 -33.28 4.01
N PHE A 104 20.62 -34.22 3.27
CA PHE A 104 19.62 -33.89 2.27
C PHE A 104 18.37 -34.76 2.30
N ALA A 105 17.30 -34.26 1.67
CA ALA A 105 16.11 -35.02 1.33
C ALA A 105 15.71 -34.76 -0.12
N VAL A 106 15.16 -35.78 -0.80
CA VAL A 106 14.56 -35.63 -2.13
C VAL A 106 13.04 -35.60 -1.98
N ARG A 107 12.40 -34.50 -2.40
CA ARG A 107 10.95 -34.34 -2.35
C ARG A 107 10.38 -34.26 -3.76
N VAL A 108 9.63 -35.30 -4.14
CA VAL A 108 9.09 -35.44 -5.51
C VAL A 108 7.57 -35.29 -5.50
N LYS A 109 7.05 -34.33 -6.26
CA LYS A 109 5.62 -34.19 -6.56
C LYS A 109 5.34 -34.66 -7.99
N ARG A 110 4.34 -35.52 -8.17
CA ARG A 110 4.00 -36.10 -9.48
C ARG A 110 2.55 -35.75 -9.85
N SER A 111 2.34 -35.30 -11.09
CA SER A 111 1.01 -35.15 -11.71
C SER A 111 0.97 -35.89 -13.05
N GLY A 112 -0.07 -36.69 -13.29
CA GLY A 112 -0.24 -37.49 -14.51
C GLY A 112 0.04 -38.99 -14.33
N LYS A 113 -0.04 -39.76 -15.43
CA LYS A 113 0.13 -41.22 -15.45
C LYS A 113 1.59 -41.58 -15.79
N HIS A 114 2.21 -42.41 -14.93
CA HIS A 114 3.61 -42.83 -15.04
C HIS A 114 3.72 -44.29 -14.57
N THR A 115 4.74 -45.01 -15.04
CA THR A 115 5.08 -46.38 -14.59
C THR A 115 5.82 -46.41 -13.25
N PHE A 116 6.19 -45.26 -12.72
CA PHE A 116 6.89 -45.08 -11.45
C PHE A 116 6.13 -44.14 -10.51
N THR A 117 6.41 -44.27 -9.22
CA THR A 117 5.86 -43.42 -8.15
C THR A 117 6.82 -42.28 -7.79
N SER A 118 6.34 -41.28 -7.04
CA SER A 118 7.21 -40.24 -6.48
C SER A 118 8.31 -40.82 -5.59
N LEU A 119 8.00 -41.91 -4.89
CA LEU A 119 8.94 -42.58 -4.00
C LEU A 119 10.04 -43.29 -4.78
N ASP A 120 9.73 -43.87 -5.95
CA ASP A 120 10.73 -44.50 -6.82
C ASP A 120 11.74 -43.47 -7.33
N VAL A 121 11.27 -42.30 -7.77
CA VAL A 121 12.14 -41.17 -8.17
C VAL A 121 12.98 -40.71 -6.98
N ALA A 122 12.38 -40.49 -5.81
CA ALA A 122 13.09 -40.02 -4.63
C ALA A 122 14.18 -41.00 -4.17
N ARG A 123 13.88 -42.31 -4.18
CA ARG A 123 14.85 -43.37 -3.87
C ARG A 123 16.00 -43.39 -4.86
N ARG A 124 15.69 -43.44 -6.16
CA ARG A 124 16.72 -43.54 -7.21
C ARG A 124 17.64 -42.32 -7.23
N VAL A 125 17.08 -41.12 -7.12
CA VAL A 125 17.86 -39.87 -7.02
C VAL A 125 18.66 -39.84 -5.72
N GLY A 126 18.05 -40.26 -4.60
CA GLY A 126 18.72 -40.35 -3.31
C GLY A 126 19.93 -41.27 -3.33
N GLU A 127 19.83 -42.43 -3.99
CA GLU A 127 20.96 -43.36 -4.20
C GLU A 127 22.11 -42.71 -4.96
N LEU A 128 21.83 -41.95 -6.02
CA LEU A 128 22.84 -41.27 -6.83
C LEU A 128 23.52 -40.11 -6.07
N LEU A 129 22.76 -39.37 -5.26
CA LEU A 129 23.27 -38.21 -4.51
C LEU A 129 24.00 -38.59 -3.22
N LYS A 130 23.61 -39.69 -2.56
CA LYS A 130 24.14 -40.10 -1.25
C LYS A 130 25.68 -40.12 -1.16
N PRO A 131 26.44 -40.64 -2.14
CA PRO A 131 27.91 -40.66 -2.09
C PRO A 131 28.58 -39.29 -1.98
N TYR A 132 27.87 -38.21 -2.31
CA TYR A 132 28.40 -36.83 -2.30
C TYR A 132 27.91 -36.02 -1.10
N SER A 133 27.01 -36.58 -0.30
CA SER A 133 26.37 -35.92 0.84
C SER A 133 26.96 -36.37 2.18
N SER A 134 26.62 -35.69 3.28
CA SER A 134 26.93 -36.18 4.63
C SER A 134 25.86 -37.14 5.19
N GLY A 135 24.76 -37.36 4.47
CA GLY A 135 23.71 -38.31 4.84
C GLY A 135 22.33 -37.92 4.33
N VAL A 136 21.35 -38.81 4.49
CA VAL A 136 19.93 -38.53 4.21
C VAL A 136 19.21 -38.21 5.52
N ASP A 137 18.48 -37.11 5.55
CA ASP A 137 17.67 -36.67 6.70
C ASP A 137 16.29 -36.24 6.20
N LEU A 138 15.25 -37.05 6.47
CA LEU A 138 13.91 -36.80 5.94
C LEU A 138 13.10 -35.82 6.80
N GLU A 139 13.52 -35.60 8.05
CA GLU A 139 12.84 -34.75 9.01
C GLU A 139 13.39 -33.31 8.94
N ASN A 140 14.71 -33.17 9.09
CA ASN A 140 15.40 -31.87 9.14
C ASN A 140 16.61 -31.82 8.20
N PRO A 141 16.39 -31.90 6.87
CA PRO A 141 17.47 -31.78 5.90
C PRO A 141 18.03 -30.35 5.88
N GLU A 142 19.35 -30.22 5.72
CA GLU A 142 19.99 -28.95 5.41
C GLU A 142 19.65 -28.50 3.98
N VAL A 143 19.45 -29.47 3.06
CA VAL A 143 19.11 -29.23 1.67
C VAL A 143 17.96 -30.14 1.23
N THR A 144 16.93 -29.54 0.64
CA THR A 144 15.84 -30.29 0.01
C THR A 144 15.95 -30.18 -1.51
N VAL A 145 16.16 -31.31 -2.19
CA VAL A 145 16.07 -31.41 -3.65
C VAL A 145 14.59 -31.57 -4.01
N GLU A 146 13.96 -30.46 -4.38
CA GLU A 146 12.55 -30.44 -4.76
C GLU A 146 12.37 -30.63 -6.26
N VAL A 147 11.62 -31.66 -6.66
CA VAL A 147 11.34 -31.97 -8.06
C VAL A 147 9.84 -32.10 -8.29
N GLU A 148 9.34 -31.47 -9.35
CA GLU A 148 7.98 -31.67 -9.82
C GLU A 148 7.96 -32.35 -11.19
N VAL A 149 7.30 -33.50 -11.28
CA VAL A 149 7.15 -34.31 -12.49
C VAL A 149 5.73 -34.16 -13.03
N ARG A 150 5.59 -33.73 -14.29
CA ARG A 150 4.30 -33.52 -14.96
C ARG A 150 4.33 -34.06 -16.38
N GLY A 151 3.63 -35.17 -16.61
CA GLY A 151 3.76 -35.91 -17.86
C GLY A 151 5.24 -36.20 -18.15
N SER A 152 5.70 -36.01 -19.39
CA SER A 152 7.11 -36.24 -19.74
C SER A 152 8.06 -35.08 -19.37
N ARG A 153 7.66 -34.15 -18.48
CA ARG A 153 8.49 -33.00 -18.08
C ARG A 153 8.79 -33.03 -16.59
N ALA A 154 10.01 -32.66 -16.23
CA ALA A 154 10.46 -32.47 -14.87
C ALA A 154 10.89 -31.02 -14.65
N TYR A 155 10.65 -30.53 -13.44
CA TYR A 155 11.00 -29.20 -12.98
C TYR A 155 11.79 -29.35 -11.67
N LEU A 156 13.09 -29.11 -11.73
CA LEU A 156 13.96 -29.09 -10.55
C LEU A 156 13.99 -27.68 -10.00
N TYR A 157 13.55 -27.49 -8.76
CA TYR A 157 13.58 -26.18 -8.10
C TYR A 157 14.98 -25.88 -7.58
N THR A 158 15.55 -24.74 -7.99
CA THR A 158 16.85 -24.26 -7.50
C THR A 158 16.71 -23.24 -6.39
N SER A 159 15.61 -22.49 -6.37
CA SER A 159 15.28 -21.50 -5.35
C SER A 159 13.78 -21.27 -5.32
N THR A 160 13.23 -20.95 -4.15
CA THR A 160 11.78 -20.75 -4.00
C THR A 160 11.46 -19.55 -3.13
N MET A 161 10.29 -18.98 -3.37
CA MET A 161 9.73 -17.89 -2.60
C MET A 161 8.25 -18.13 -2.34
N ARG A 162 7.82 -17.91 -1.09
CA ARG A 162 6.40 -17.92 -0.74
C ARG A 162 5.75 -16.62 -1.18
N GLY A 163 4.58 -16.74 -1.79
CA GLY A 163 3.72 -15.60 -2.10
C GLY A 163 2.71 -15.33 -0.98
N PRO A 164 1.96 -14.22 -1.07
CA PRO A 164 1.02 -13.79 -0.04
C PRO A 164 -0.32 -14.57 -0.05
N GLY A 165 -0.51 -15.47 -1.02
CA GLY A 165 -1.78 -16.15 -1.24
C GLY A 165 -2.88 -15.18 -1.69
N GLY A 166 -4.13 -15.44 -1.27
CA GLY A 166 -5.27 -14.60 -1.65
C GLY A 166 -5.70 -14.76 -3.10
N LEU A 167 -6.34 -13.73 -3.66
CA LEU A 167 -6.86 -13.69 -5.02
C LEU A 167 -6.14 -12.61 -5.84
N PRO A 168 -5.99 -12.78 -7.16
CA PRO A 168 -5.40 -11.74 -8.01
C PRO A 168 -6.23 -10.47 -7.94
N VAL A 169 -5.59 -9.33 -7.66
CA VAL A 169 -6.25 -8.02 -7.65
C VAL A 169 -7.00 -7.78 -8.96
N GLY A 170 -8.25 -7.30 -8.88
CA GLY A 170 -9.16 -6.99 -10.00
C GLY A 170 -10.07 -8.13 -10.47
N VAL A 171 -10.05 -9.28 -9.80
CA VAL A 171 -11.04 -10.35 -10.06
C VAL A 171 -12.40 -10.07 -9.39
N GLU A 172 -12.41 -9.35 -8.26
CA GLU A 172 -13.62 -9.04 -7.46
C GLU A 172 -14.11 -7.58 -7.63
N GLY A 173 -13.70 -6.90 -8.70
CA GLY A 173 -14.11 -5.51 -8.97
C GLY A 173 -13.26 -4.49 -8.21
N LYS A 174 -13.88 -3.37 -7.79
CA LYS A 174 -13.19 -2.23 -7.18
C LYS A 174 -13.89 -1.71 -5.92
N ALA A 175 -13.14 -1.08 -5.03
CA ALA A 175 -13.63 -0.47 -3.79
C ALA A 175 -13.00 0.91 -3.56
N LEU A 176 -13.74 1.81 -2.92
CA LEU A 176 -13.26 3.11 -2.48
C LEU A 176 -12.84 3.04 -1.01
N VAL A 177 -11.55 3.21 -0.71
CA VAL A 177 -11.01 3.11 0.65
C VAL A 177 -10.94 4.49 1.26
N LEU A 178 -11.56 4.70 2.43
CA LEU A 178 -11.33 5.89 3.25
C LEU A 178 -9.92 5.83 3.83
N PHE A 179 -9.04 6.64 3.29
CA PHE A 179 -7.61 6.49 3.45
C PHE A 179 -7.01 7.66 4.22
N SER A 180 -6.66 7.45 5.49
CA SER A 180 -6.00 8.44 6.34
C SER A 180 -4.48 8.43 6.19
N GLY A 181 -3.88 7.30 5.78
CA GLY A 181 -2.43 7.08 5.76
C GLY A 181 -1.84 6.56 7.08
N GLY A 182 -2.51 6.76 8.21
CA GLY A 182 -2.15 6.13 9.49
C GLY A 182 -2.33 4.61 9.44
N PHE A 183 -1.82 3.86 10.42
CA PHE A 183 -1.66 2.39 10.33
C PHE A 183 -2.89 1.61 9.85
N ASP A 184 -4.10 1.97 10.29
CA ASP A 184 -5.28 1.15 10.07
C ASP A 184 -5.74 1.15 8.59
N SER A 185 -5.85 2.32 7.95
CA SER A 185 -6.43 2.40 6.60
C SER A 185 -5.62 1.72 5.47
N PRO A 186 -4.26 1.76 5.46
CA PRO A 186 -3.43 0.99 4.53
C PRO A 186 -3.51 -0.51 4.78
N VAL A 187 -3.58 -0.96 6.03
CA VAL A 187 -3.74 -2.38 6.35
C VAL A 187 -5.11 -2.88 5.89
N ALA A 188 -6.17 -2.09 6.08
CA ALA A 188 -7.51 -2.38 5.55
C ALA A 188 -7.52 -2.44 4.00
N ALA A 189 -6.85 -1.51 3.34
CA ALA A 189 -6.67 -1.52 1.89
C ALA A 189 -5.93 -2.79 1.44
N TRP A 190 -4.87 -3.19 2.14
CA TRP A 190 -4.10 -4.40 1.84
C TRP A 190 -4.93 -5.67 2.00
N PHE A 191 -5.70 -5.82 3.08
CA PHE A 191 -6.61 -6.97 3.25
C PHE A 191 -7.67 -7.04 2.17
N THR A 192 -8.21 -5.88 1.77
CA THR A 192 -9.19 -5.79 0.69
C THR A 192 -8.57 -6.21 -0.65
N ALA A 193 -7.39 -5.68 -0.98
CA ALA A 193 -6.65 -6.04 -2.19
C ALA A 193 -6.27 -7.53 -2.22
N LYS A 194 -5.90 -8.12 -1.07
CA LYS A 194 -5.63 -9.56 -0.92
C LYS A 194 -6.82 -10.43 -1.32
N ARG A 195 -8.04 -9.92 -1.21
CA ARG A 195 -9.27 -10.59 -1.66
C ARG A 195 -9.61 -10.31 -3.12
N GLY A 196 -8.68 -9.78 -3.91
CA GLY A 196 -8.82 -9.63 -5.35
C GLY A 196 -9.56 -8.37 -5.79
N VAL A 197 -9.69 -7.38 -4.90
CA VAL A 197 -10.40 -6.11 -5.15
C VAL A 197 -9.40 -5.02 -5.52
N GLU A 198 -9.64 -4.28 -6.59
CA GLU A 198 -8.91 -3.05 -6.91
C GLU A 198 -9.28 -1.95 -5.90
N VAL A 199 -8.29 -1.35 -5.25
CA VAL A 199 -8.50 -0.33 -4.21
C VAL A 199 -8.05 1.03 -4.72
N ASP A 200 -8.96 1.99 -4.69
CA ASP A 200 -8.67 3.41 -4.87
C ASP A 200 -8.84 4.13 -3.54
N PHE A 201 -8.12 5.23 -3.34
CA PHE A 201 -8.02 5.90 -2.05
C PHE A 201 -8.82 7.20 -2.05
N LEU A 202 -9.63 7.43 -1.02
CA LEU A 202 -10.30 8.69 -0.73
C LEU A 202 -9.71 9.29 0.55
N HIS A 203 -8.93 10.36 0.40
CA HIS A 203 -8.31 11.08 1.49
C HIS A 203 -9.00 12.43 1.71
N TYR A 204 -9.23 12.76 2.97
CA TYR A 204 -9.85 14.01 3.37
C TYR A 204 -8.78 15.00 3.82
N TYR A 205 -8.62 16.09 3.08
CA TYR A 205 -7.77 17.20 3.47
C TYR A 205 -8.45 18.00 4.58
N MET A 206 -7.86 18.00 5.77
CA MET A 206 -8.40 18.65 6.97
C MET A 206 -7.56 19.85 7.42
N GLY A 207 -6.94 20.54 6.46
CA GLY A 207 -6.11 21.73 6.72
C GLY A 207 -4.66 21.46 7.10
N SER A 208 -4.19 20.22 6.98
CA SER A 208 -2.78 19.83 7.16
C SER A 208 -2.21 19.28 5.85
N ALA A 209 -1.30 20.05 5.25
CA ALA A 209 -0.61 19.70 4.02
C ALA A 209 0.33 18.51 4.26
N LEU A 210 0.97 18.48 5.43
CA LEU A 210 1.84 17.41 5.89
C LEU A 210 1.13 16.05 5.97
N SER A 211 -0.07 16.03 6.55
CA SER A 211 -0.83 14.79 6.70
C SER A 211 -1.17 14.18 5.34
N SER A 212 -1.63 15.00 4.38
CA SER A 212 -1.92 14.54 3.02
C SER A 212 -0.67 14.12 2.24
N TYR A 213 0.47 14.79 2.44
CA TYR A 213 1.75 14.39 1.86
C TYR A 213 2.15 12.98 2.28
N TYR A 214 2.18 12.71 3.59
CA TYR A 214 2.54 11.39 4.10
C TYR A 214 1.49 10.33 3.77
N ALA A 215 0.20 10.68 3.81
CA ALA A 215 -0.85 9.76 3.36
C ALA A 215 -0.65 9.34 1.89
N PHE A 216 -0.31 10.29 1.01
CA PHE A 216 -0.01 9.96 -0.37
C PHE A 216 1.26 9.10 -0.51
N LEU A 217 2.31 9.35 0.27
CA LEU A 217 3.51 8.49 0.31
C LEU A 217 3.17 7.05 0.70
N VAL A 218 2.33 6.86 1.73
CA VAL A 218 1.88 5.53 2.16
C VAL A 218 1.08 4.85 1.04
N ALA A 219 0.15 5.56 0.40
CA ALA A 219 -0.60 5.06 -0.75
C ALA A 219 0.33 4.67 -1.91
N LYS A 220 1.35 5.49 -2.20
CA LYS A 220 2.33 5.24 -3.25
C LYS A 220 3.19 4.02 -2.97
N LYS A 221 3.63 3.84 -1.73
CA LYS A 221 4.37 2.66 -1.28
C LYS A 221 3.53 1.39 -1.38
N LEU A 222 2.28 1.44 -0.90
CA LEU A 222 1.34 0.32 -1.04
C LEU A 222 1.09 -0.02 -2.51
N ALA A 223 0.85 1.00 -3.34
CA ALA A 223 0.57 0.83 -4.76
C ALA A 223 1.73 0.23 -5.54
N SER A 224 2.95 0.72 -5.32
CA SER A 224 4.13 0.26 -6.04
C SER A 224 4.53 -1.17 -5.67
N GLU A 225 4.30 -1.59 -4.42
CA GLU A 225 4.80 -2.86 -3.90
C GLU A 225 3.77 -3.98 -3.89
N TRP A 226 2.47 -3.69 -3.85
CA TRP A 226 1.41 -4.68 -3.65
C TRP A 226 0.27 -4.62 -4.68
N LEU A 227 0.01 -3.45 -5.28
CA LEU A 227 -1.15 -3.23 -6.15
C LEU A 227 -0.75 -3.33 -7.63
N TYR A 228 -0.48 -4.56 -8.07
CA TYR A 228 -0.14 -4.87 -9.45
C TYR A 228 -1.37 -5.17 -10.32
N GLY A 229 -1.27 -4.87 -11.61
CA GLY A 229 -2.25 -5.15 -12.66
C GLY A 229 -3.30 -4.05 -12.91
N TYR A 230 -3.12 -2.88 -12.29
CA TYR A 230 -3.92 -1.66 -12.49
C TYR A 230 -3.17 -0.44 -11.93
N ARG A 231 -3.70 0.76 -12.17
CA ARG A 231 -3.15 2.02 -11.63
C ARG A 231 -4.10 2.58 -10.56
N PRO A 232 -3.76 2.48 -9.26
CA PRO A 232 -4.59 3.03 -8.19
C PRO A 232 -4.74 4.54 -8.29
N ARG A 233 -5.92 5.05 -7.93
CA ARG A 233 -6.22 6.48 -7.87
C ARG A 233 -6.21 6.98 -6.44
N PHE A 234 -5.71 8.19 -6.23
CA PHE A 234 -5.81 8.92 -4.97
C PHE A 234 -6.72 10.13 -5.16
N MET A 235 -7.80 10.17 -4.39
CA MET A 235 -8.82 11.20 -4.45
C MET A 235 -8.69 12.07 -3.22
N LEU A 236 -8.37 13.34 -3.43
CA LEU A 236 -8.24 14.33 -2.37
C LEU A 236 -9.51 15.17 -2.30
N VAL A 237 -10.14 15.22 -1.13
CA VAL A 237 -11.35 16.03 -0.90
C VAL A 237 -11.06 17.09 0.15
N ASP A 238 -11.34 18.35 -0.17
CA ASP A 238 -11.19 19.44 0.80
C ASP A 238 -12.34 19.41 1.81
N PHE A 239 -11.99 19.21 3.09
CA PHE A 239 -12.90 19.18 4.23
C PHE A 239 -12.74 20.41 5.14
N THR A 240 -11.93 21.40 4.76
CA THR A 240 -11.64 22.57 5.59
C THR A 240 -12.92 23.30 6.04
N ASP A 241 -13.86 23.53 5.11
CA ASP A 241 -15.15 24.17 5.43
C ASP A 241 -16.04 23.29 6.33
N VAL A 242 -16.04 21.98 6.10
CA VAL A 242 -16.79 21.00 6.92
C VAL A 242 -16.31 21.08 8.37
N ILE A 243 -14.99 21.06 8.57
CA ILE A 243 -14.31 21.18 9.86
C ILE A 243 -14.68 22.50 10.55
N LEU A 244 -14.69 23.61 9.81
CA LEU A 244 -15.04 24.91 10.34
C LEU A 244 -16.50 24.97 10.80
N GLU A 245 -17.43 24.41 10.04
CA GLU A 245 -18.86 24.36 10.42
C GLU A 245 -19.10 23.47 11.64
N ILE A 246 -18.51 22.27 11.67
CA ILE A 246 -18.60 21.37 12.84
C ILE A 246 -18.08 22.08 14.09
N THR A 247 -16.94 22.77 13.97
CA THR A 247 -16.33 23.50 15.09
C THR A 247 -17.21 24.63 15.62
N ARG A 248 -18.03 25.25 14.76
CA ARG A 248 -18.92 26.37 15.14
C ARG A 248 -20.28 25.91 15.67
N LYS A 249 -20.85 24.85 15.09
CA LYS A 249 -22.27 24.49 15.28
C LYS A 249 -22.50 23.20 16.06
N VAL A 250 -21.48 22.34 16.17
CA VAL A 250 -21.63 21.01 16.79
C VAL A 250 -20.97 21.03 18.17
N GLU A 251 -21.70 20.48 19.15
CA GLU A 251 -21.21 20.31 20.50
C GLU A 251 -19.93 19.44 20.51
N TRP A 252 -18.96 19.85 21.32
CA TRP A 252 -17.63 19.25 21.42
C TRP A 252 -17.62 17.72 21.47
N SER A 253 -18.51 17.12 22.26
CA SER A 253 -18.61 15.67 22.47
C SER A 253 -19.07 14.87 21.23
N TYR A 254 -19.81 15.52 20.32
CA TYR A 254 -20.40 14.91 19.11
C TYR A 254 -19.58 15.14 17.84
N ARG A 255 -18.60 16.06 17.86
CA ARG A 255 -17.91 16.50 16.64
C ARG A 255 -17.28 15.37 15.83
N GLN A 256 -16.67 14.37 16.47
CA GLN A 256 -16.05 13.23 15.77
C GLN A 256 -17.08 12.33 15.08
N VAL A 257 -18.20 12.08 15.76
CA VAL A 257 -19.28 11.24 15.24
C VAL A 257 -19.95 11.94 14.05
N VAL A 258 -20.20 13.25 14.15
CA VAL A 258 -20.75 14.06 13.06
C VAL A 258 -19.76 14.17 11.89
N LEU A 259 -18.47 14.42 12.16
CA LEU A 259 -17.43 14.45 11.13
C LEU A 259 -17.40 13.13 10.34
N ARG A 260 -17.37 11.99 11.02
CA ARG A 260 -17.35 10.68 10.37
C ARG A 260 -18.62 10.43 9.56
N SER A 261 -19.77 10.86 10.08
CA SER A 261 -21.03 10.79 9.36
C SER A 261 -20.95 11.52 8.03
N LEU A 262 -20.42 12.75 8.01
CA LEU A 262 -20.24 13.51 6.77
C LEU A 262 -19.19 12.90 5.84
N MET A 263 -18.12 12.30 6.37
CA MET A 263 -17.17 11.53 5.55
C MET A 263 -17.88 10.38 4.83
N TYR A 264 -18.78 9.65 5.50
CA TYR A 264 -19.55 8.61 4.82
C TYR A 264 -20.48 9.17 3.73
N VAL A 265 -21.18 10.28 3.98
CA VAL A 265 -22.06 10.89 2.96
C VAL A 265 -21.25 11.32 1.73
N VAL A 266 -20.11 12.01 1.93
CA VAL A 266 -19.27 12.43 0.80
C VAL A 266 -18.67 11.22 0.09
N ALA A 267 -18.21 10.21 0.83
CA ALA A 267 -17.70 8.97 0.24
C ALA A 267 -18.75 8.26 -0.61
N GLU A 268 -20.01 8.19 -0.15
CA GLU A 268 -21.12 7.62 -0.90
C GLU A 268 -21.34 8.38 -2.21
N LYS A 269 -21.43 9.71 -2.18
CA LYS A 269 -21.60 10.50 -3.41
C LYS A 269 -20.44 10.33 -4.38
N VAL A 270 -19.20 10.27 -3.89
CA VAL A 270 -18.02 10.01 -4.72
C VAL A 270 -18.07 8.59 -5.29
N ALA A 271 -18.45 7.62 -4.47
CA ALA A 271 -18.58 6.22 -4.85
C ALA A 271 -19.64 6.04 -5.95
N GLU A 272 -20.83 6.62 -5.80
CA GLU A 272 -21.89 6.60 -6.82
C GLU A 272 -21.42 7.26 -8.12
N LYS A 273 -20.85 8.47 -8.04
CA LYS A 273 -20.39 9.23 -9.22
C LYS A 273 -19.32 8.49 -10.02
N LEU A 274 -18.44 7.75 -9.36
CA LEU A 274 -17.31 7.06 -9.98
C LEU A 274 -17.51 5.53 -10.11
N GLY A 275 -18.71 5.05 -9.76
CA GLY A 275 -19.15 3.66 -9.94
C GLY A 275 -18.45 2.65 -9.01
N TYR A 276 -18.20 3.01 -7.75
CA TYR A 276 -17.73 2.07 -6.73
C TYR A 276 -18.91 1.41 -6.01
N PRO A 277 -18.98 0.06 -5.99
CA PRO A 277 -20.08 -0.65 -5.37
C PRO A 277 -20.00 -0.70 -3.83
N VAL A 278 -18.81 -0.46 -3.25
CA VAL A 278 -18.56 -0.55 -1.80
C VAL A 278 -17.54 0.49 -1.34
N ILE A 279 -17.66 0.89 -0.08
CA ILE A 279 -16.68 1.70 0.65
C ILE A 279 -15.94 0.81 1.65
N VAL A 280 -14.66 1.08 1.89
CA VAL A 280 -13.83 0.34 2.86
C VAL A 280 -13.27 1.32 3.88
N THR A 281 -13.27 0.93 5.15
CA THR A 281 -12.66 1.73 6.23
C THR A 281 -11.64 0.91 7.02
N GLY A 282 -10.71 1.60 7.67
CA GLY A 282 -9.78 1.02 8.65
C GLY A 282 -10.34 0.97 10.06
N GLU A 283 -11.65 0.97 10.27
CA GLU A 283 -12.21 0.98 11.62
C GLU A 283 -12.05 -0.38 12.31
N SER A 284 -11.62 -0.35 13.57
CA SER A 284 -11.52 -1.51 14.47
C SER A 284 -12.38 -1.28 15.73
N LEU A 285 -13.02 -2.33 16.25
CA LEU A 285 -13.90 -2.20 17.40
C LEU A 285 -13.12 -1.86 18.67
N GLY A 286 -13.53 -0.79 19.35
CA GLY A 286 -13.00 -0.44 20.68
C GLY A 286 -11.62 0.21 20.68
N GLN A 287 -10.96 0.37 19.54
CA GLN A 287 -9.66 1.07 19.42
C GLN A 287 -9.78 2.59 19.62
N SER A 288 -10.94 3.17 19.27
CA SER A 288 -11.28 4.58 19.51
C SER A 288 -12.63 4.68 20.21
N SER A 289 -12.81 5.68 21.06
CA SER A 289 -14.10 6.04 21.68
C SER A 289 -15.20 6.37 20.66
N SER A 290 -14.80 6.74 19.44
CA SER A 290 -15.71 6.94 18.30
C SER A 290 -16.08 5.64 17.55
N GLN A 291 -15.38 4.52 17.79
CA GLN A 291 -15.52 3.23 17.09
C GLN A 291 -16.15 2.16 17.99
N THR A 292 -17.19 2.54 18.75
CA THR A 292 -18.04 1.57 19.46
C THR A 292 -19.11 1.04 18.52
N LEU A 293 -19.62 -0.18 18.76
CA LEU A 293 -20.75 -0.73 17.99
C LEU A 293 -21.96 0.22 17.97
N LYS A 294 -22.22 0.89 19.10
CA LYS A 294 -23.29 1.88 19.22
C LYS A 294 -23.06 3.08 18.29
N ASN A 295 -21.85 3.63 18.28
CA ASN A 295 -21.52 4.76 17.41
C ASN A 295 -21.53 4.38 15.94
N LEU A 296 -20.93 3.24 15.55
CA LEU A 296 -20.95 2.78 14.16
C LEU A 296 -22.38 2.60 13.65
N SER A 297 -23.24 1.96 14.45
CA SER A 297 -24.66 1.81 14.10
C SER A 297 -25.42 3.13 14.07
N ALA A 298 -25.18 4.03 15.03
CA ALA A 298 -25.84 5.34 15.09
C ALA A 298 -25.45 6.23 13.90
N ILE A 299 -24.18 6.22 13.50
CA ILE A 299 -23.68 6.95 12.33
C ILE A 299 -24.39 6.46 11.07
N GLU A 300 -24.31 5.15 10.77
CA GLU A 300 -24.90 4.60 9.55
C GLU A 300 -26.42 4.84 9.47
N ARG A 301 -27.13 4.73 10.59
CA ARG A 301 -28.57 5.04 10.65
C ARG A 301 -28.86 6.52 10.47
N ALA A 302 -28.05 7.41 11.04
CA ALA A 302 -28.26 8.85 10.98
C ALA A 302 -28.11 9.40 9.56
N VAL A 303 -27.15 8.88 8.79
CA VAL A 303 -26.89 9.31 7.41
C VAL A 303 -27.53 8.43 6.34
N ASN A 304 -28.11 7.29 6.73
CA ASN A 304 -28.78 6.35 5.83
C ASN A 304 -27.91 5.94 4.63
N VAL A 305 -26.66 5.53 4.90
CA VAL A 305 -25.73 5.06 3.85
C VAL A 305 -26.29 3.82 3.19
N LYS A 306 -26.44 3.87 1.87
CA LYS A 306 -26.94 2.78 1.03
C LYS A 306 -25.81 1.93 0.47
N ILE A 307 -24.63 2.53 0.26
CA ILE A 307 -23.45 1.78 -0.18
C ILE A 307 -22.88 0.95 0.99
N PRO A 308 -22.64 -0.36 0.82
CA PRO A 308 -22.05 -1.19 1.86
C PRO A 308 -20.67 -0.68 2.30
N ILE A 309 -20.47 -0.60 3.62
CA ILE A 309 -19.19 -0.23 4.25
C ILE A 309 -18.52 -1.50 4.80
N LEU A 310 -17.37 -1.85 4.21
CA LEU A 310 -16.56 -2.99 4.62
C LEU A 310 -15.51 -2.56 5.65
N ARG A 311 -15.34 -3.37 6.70
CA ARG A 311 -14.41 -3.12 7.82
C ARG A 311 -13.47 -4.32 8.02
N PRO A 312 -12.42 -4.46 7.21
CA PRO A 312 -11.53 -5.62 7.26
C PRO A 312 -10.84 -5.83 8.61
N LEU A 313 -10.70 -4.76 9.40
CA LEU A 313 -9.97 -4.76 10.68
C LEU A 313 -10.88 -4.86 11.90
N LEU A 314 -12.19 -5.06 11.72
CA LEU A 314 -13.19 -4.94 12.78
C LEU A 314 -12.87 -5.78 14.04
N GLY A 315 -12.23 -6.93 13.86
CA GLY A 315 -11.87 -7.86 14.94
C GLY A 315 -10.38 -7.95 15.25
N LEU A 316 -9.55 -7.05 14.71
CA LEU A 316 -8.11 -7.01 15.00
C LEU A 316 -7.81 -5.96 16.07
N ASP A 317 -6.87 -6.27 16.97
CA ASP A 317 -6.35 -5.28 17.91
C ASP A 317 -5.26 -4.39 17.28
N LYS A 318 -4.84 -3.38 18.05
CA LYS A 318 -3.85 -2.40 17.58
C LYS A 318 -2.47 -3.01 17.34
N GLU A 319 -2.06 -3.98 18.17
CA GLU A 319 -0.75 -4.63 18.04
C GLU A 319 -0.71 -5.49 16.79
N GLU A 320 -1.77 -6.25 16.52
CA GLU A 320 -1.94 -7.01 15.29
C GLU A 320 -1.85 -6.08 14.07
N ILE A 321 -2.60 -4.98 14.05
CA ILE A 321 -2.58 -4.02 12.93
C ILE A 321 -1.17 -3.47 12.71
N ILE A 322 -0.46 -3.12 13.79
CA ILE A 322 0.92 -2.65 13.72
C ILE A 322 1.86 -3.73 13.17
N GLU A 323 1.71 -4.98 13.60
CA GLU A 323 2.49 -6.11 13.08
C GLU A 323 2.24 -6.32 11.58
N TYR A 324 0.98 -6.26 11.15
CA TYR A 324 0.64 -6.29 9.73
C TYR A 324 1.31 -5.14 8.98
N SER A 325 1.25 -3.91 9.52
CA SER A 325 1.88 -2.73 8.91
C SER A 325 3.40 -2.89 8.74
N ARG A 326 4.08 -3.51 9.72
CA ARG A 326 5.52 -3.85 9.61
C ARG A 326 5.76 -4.90 8.54
N ARG A 327 4.99 -5.99 8.57
CA ARG A 327 5.11 -7.11 7.64
C ARG A 327 4.92 -6.68 6.18
N ILE A 328 4.05 -5.71 5.92
CA ILE A 328 3.78 -5.20 4.57
C ILE A 328 4.70 -4.02 4.17
N GLY A 329 5.59 -3.58 5.06
CA GLY A 329 6.59 -2.54 4.78
C GLY A 329 6.06 -1.09 4.82
N LEU A 330 4.95 -0.84 5.51
CA LEU A 330 4.32 0.49 5.59
C LEU A 330 4.52 1.20 6.93
N TYR A 331 4.98 0.50 7.97
CA TYR A 331 5.09 1.04 9.33
C TYR A 331 5.84 2.39 9.39
N GLU A 332 7.03 2.48 8.80
CA GLU A 332 7.86 3.70 8.82
C GLU A 332 7.24 4.90 8.09
N TYR A 333 6.33 4.65 7.14
CA TYR A 333 5.63 5.71 6.42
C TYR A 333 4.38 6.13 7.18
N SER A 334 3.61 5.15 7.68
CA SER A 334 2.38 5.40 8.44
C SER A 334 2.66 6.03 9.81
N SER A 335 3.81 5.77 10.43
CA SER A 335 4.23 6.41 11.69
C SER A 335 4.46 7.91 11.56
N LYS A 336 4.81 8.39 10.34
CA LYS A 336 5.01 9.81 10.03
C LYS A 336 3.71 10.55 9.73
N VAL A 337 2.61 9.82 9.52
CA VAL A 337 1.30 10.45 9.29
C VAL A 337 0.79 11.01 10.61
N PHE A 338 0.83 12.33 10.73
CA PHE A 338 0.28 13.02 11.88
C PHE A 338 -1.25 13.09 11.77
N GLU A 339 -1.94 12.58 12.80
CA GLU A 339 -3.39 12.73 12.94
C GLU A 339 -3.72 14.15 13.45
N ALA A 340 -3.60 15.15 12.57
CA ALA A 340 -4.05 16.51 12.84
C ALA A 340 -5.58 16.62 12.74
N CYS A 341 -6.34 15.86 13.52
CA CYS A 341 -7.73 16.23 13.75
C CYS A 341 -7.78 17.19 14.93
N ALA A 342 -7.67 18.50 14.67
CA ALA A 342 -7.81 19.56 15.69
C ALA A 342 -9.19 19.53 16.41
N ILE A 343 -10.12 18.70 15.91
CA ILE A 343 -11.44 18.47 16.48
C ILE A 343 -11.50 17.17 17.31
N ALA A 344 -10.37 16.51 17.60
CA ALA A 344 -10.33 15.33 18.47
C ALA A 344 -10.67 15.72 19.93
N PRO A 345 -11.83 15.31 20.48
CA PRO A 345 -12.22 15.62 21.84
C PRO A 345 -11.39 14.83 22.84
N THR A 346 -11.05 15.44 23.97
CA THR A 346 -10.58 14.71 25.16
C THR A 346 -11.65 13.79 25.77
N ARG A 347 -12.94 14.04 25.47
CA ARG A 347 -14.09 13.18 25.82
C ARG A 347 -15.05 13.08 24.63
N VAL A 348 -15.07 11.91 23.99
CA VAL A 348 -15.98 11.59 22.88
C VAL A 348 -17.19 10.84 23.41
N THR A 349 -18.38 11.15 22.89
CA THR A 349 -19.60 10.36 23.18
C THR A 349 -19.42 8.94 22.67
N THR A 350 -19.43 7.95 23.57
CA THR A 350 -19.25 6.51 23.25
C THR A 350 -20.55 5.80 22.84
N ALA A 351 -21.69 6.48 22.99
CA ALA A 351 -23.02 5.99 22.62
C ALA A 351 -23.88 7.15 22.09
N ALA A 352 -23.55 7.63 20.90
CA ALA A 352 -24.31 8.67 20.22
C ALA A 352 -25.70 8.16 19.79
N ARG A 353 -26.70 9.04 19.82
CA ARG A 353 -28.04 8.77 19.30
C ARG A 353 -28.14 9.21 17.85
N SER A 354 -28.71 8.37 16.99
CA SER A 354 -28.87 8.65 15.54
C SER A 354 -29.61 9.95 15.29
N GLU A 355 -30.62 10.25 16.11
CA GLU A 355 -31.47 11.44 15.98
C GLU A 355 -30.69 12.72 16.30
N GLU A 356 -29.74 12.67 17.24
CA GLU A 356 -28.89 13.81 17.57
C GLU A 356 -27.86 14.07 16.49
N ILE A 357 -27.25 13.01 15.93
CA ILE A 357 -26.34 13.12 14.79
C ILE A 357 -27.08 13.76 13.60
N ALA A 358 -28.26 13.26 13.25
CA ALA A 358 -29.08 13.80 12.16
C ALA A 358 -29.47 15.27 12.39
N ARG A 359 -29.78 15.65 13.64
CA ARG A 359 -30.06 17.05 14.01
C ARG A 359 -28.84 17.95 13.80
N TYR A 360 -27.65 17.50 14.21
CA TYR A 360 -26.42 18.25 13.99
C TYR A 360 -26.10 18.39 12.51
N ILE A 361 -26.25 17.32 11.72
CA ILE A 361 -26.02 17.38 10.26
C ILE A 361 -27.00 18.37 9.61
N SER A 362 -28.26 18.36 10.03
CA SER A 362 -29.30 19.26 9.50
C SER A 362 -29.09 20.74 9.85
N SER A 363 -28.28 21.05 10.87
CA SER A 363 -27.95 22.44 11.25
C SER A 363 -26.75 23.02 10.46
N LEU A 364 -25.99 22.16 9.76
CA LEU A 364 -24.91 22.57 8.87
C LEU A 364 -25.49 23.18 7.59
N SER A 365 -24.65 23.86 6.80
CA SER A 365 -25.07 24.41 5.52
C SER A 365 -25.55 23.29 4.59
N GLY A 366 -26.72 23.46 3.97
CA GLY A 366 -27.35 22.41 3.16
C GLY A 366 -26.56 21.99 1.91
N ASP A 367 -25.60 22.80 1.48
CA ASP A 367 -24.72 22.56 0.33
C ASP A 367 -23.29 22.14 0.73
N ILE A 368 -23.01 21.96 2.03
CA ILE A 368 -21.64 21.65 2.51
C ILE A 368 -21.10 20.35 1.91
N VAL A 369 -21.96 19.34 1.78
CA VAL A 369 -21.63 18.02 1.22
C VAL A 369 -21.37 18.14 -0.27
N GLU A 370 -22.17 18.92 -0.99
CA GLU A 370 -22.06 19.18 -2.43
C GLU A 370 -20.76 19.94 -2.74
N ARG A 371 -20.42 20.96 -1.93
CA ARG A 371 -19.15 21.69 -2.07
C ARG A 371 -17.96 20.76 -1.85
N ALA A 372 -17.98 19.96 -0.78
CA ALA A 372 -16.92 18.98 -0.52
C ALA A 372 -16.83 17.94 -1.67
N THR A 373 -17.94 17.37 -2.11
CA THR A 373 -17.96 16.40 -3.22
C THR A 373 -17.45 17.00 -4.53
N SER A 374 -17.69 18.29 -4.77
CA SER A 374 -17.23 19.00 -5.97
C SER A 374 -15.75 19.36 -5.94
N SER A 375 -15.11 19.39 -4.76
CA SER A 375 -13.69 19.72 -4.60
C SER A 375 -12.75 18.54 -4.89
N VAL A 376 -13.30 17.35 -5.16
CA VAL A 376 -12.54 16.11 -5.38
C VAL A 376 -11.51 16.29 -6.52
N LYS A 377 -10.24 16.14 -6.17
CA LYS A 377 -9.12 16.04 -7.14
C LYS A 377 -8.64 14.60 -7.22
N ILE A 378 -8.39 14.09 -8.43
CA ILE A 378 -8.00 12.69 -8.66
C ILE A 378 -6.58 12.66 -9.22
N TYR A 379 -5.73 11.85 -8.60
CA TYR A 379 -4.33 11.64 -8.97
C TYR A 379 -4.06 10.16 -9.27
N ASP A 380 -3.20 9.88 -10.24
CA ASP A 380 -2.64 8.52 -10.45
C ASP A 380 -1.49 8.33 -9.46
N VAL A 381 -1.63 7.37 -8.56
CA VAL A 381 -0.71 7.16 -7.44
C VAL A 381 0.73 6.85 -7.91
N LEU A 382 0.86 6.14 -9.04
CA LEU A 382 2.16 5.66 -9.50
C LEU A 382 2.93 6.76 -10.24
N SER A 383 2.24 7.58 -11.04
CA SER A 383 2.90 8.64 -11.83
C SER A 383 2.97 9.99 -11.13
N THR A 384 2.04 10.31 -10.22
CA THR A 384 2.02 11.62 -9.56
C THR A 384 3.10 11.73 -8.48
N SER A 385 3.75 12.89 -8.40
CA SER A 385 4.70 13.19 -7.32
C SER A 385 3.94 13.56 -6.04
N PRO A 386 4.41 13.14 -4.84
CA PRO A 386 3.78 13.52 -3.57
C PRO A 386 3.61 15.04 -3.40
N GLU A 387 4.58 15.79 -3.90
CA GLU A 387 4.59 17.24 -4.00
C GLU A 387 3.34 17.78 -4.69
N ASP A 388 3.00 17.28 -5.89
CA ASP A 388 1.92 17.83 -6.70
C ASP A 388 0.53 17.69 -6.01
N VAL A 389 0.36 16.69 -5.15
CA VAL A 389 -0.88 16.48 -4.36
C VAL A 389 -1.07 17.57 -3.30
N VAL A 390 0.03 17.97 -2.66
CA VAL A 390 0.07 19.05 -1.67
C VAL A 390 -0.05 20.41 -2.36
N PHE A 391 0.57 20.54 -3.53
CA PHE A 391 0.78 21.81 -4.21
C PHE A 391 -0.48 22.36 -4.87
N ALA A 392 -1.35 21.45 -5.31
CA ALA A 392 -2.66 21.81 -5.84
C ALA A 392 -3.68 22.19 -4.75
N SER A 393 -3.46 21.87 -3.48
CA SER A 393 -4.48 21.98 -2.42
C SER A 393 -4.24 23.09 -1.41
N SER A 394 -3.00 23.54 -1.20
CA SER A 394 -2.73 24.64 -0.26
C SER A 394 -1.56 25.52 -0.71
N ILE A 395 -1.67 26.82 -0.41
CA ILE A 395 -0.55 27.76 -0.50
C ILE A 395 0.33 27.75 0.74
N GLU A 396 -0.25 27.42 1.89
CA GLU A 396 0.44 27.31 3.16
C GLU A 396 0.80 25.86 3.44
N LEU A 397 2.05 25.61 3.81
CA LEU A 397 2.53 24.35 4.33
C LEU A 397 2.71 24.47 5.84
N ASP A 398 2.32 23.44 6.56
CA ASP A 398 2.59 23.28 7.99
C ASP A 398 3.91 22.54 8.27
N PHE A 399 4.71 22.29 7.23
CA PHE A 399 5.99 21.59 7.27
C PHE A 399 6.94 22.04 6.15
N ILE A 400 8.18 21.56 6.18
CA ILE A 400 9.18 21.78 5.14
C ILE A 400 9.50 20.40 4.50
N PRO A 401 9.23 20.20 3.19
CA PRO A 401 9.63 18.98 2.49
C PRO A 401 11.16 18.80 2.48
N GLU A 402 11.67 17.57 2.57
CA GLU A 402 13.12 17.27 2.69
C GLU A 402 13.99 17.93 1.59
N ASN A 403 13.48 18.04 0.35
CA ASN A 403 14.22 18.63 -0.77
C ASN A 403 13.83 20.09 -1.08
N ALA A 404 13.07 20.73 -0.19
CA ALA A 404 12.65 22.10 -0.39
C ALA A 404 13.75 23.11 -0.03
N VAL A 405 13.79 24.20 -0.79
CA VAL A 405 14.64 25.34 -0.47
C VAL A 405 13.84 26.30 0.40
N VAL A 406 14.31 26.49 1.63
CA VAL A 406 13.71 27.44 2.57
C VAL A 406 14.17 28.84 2.21
N VAL A 407 13.25 29.74 1.88
CA VAL A 407 13.53 31.11 1.46
C VAL A 407 13.08 32.09 2.55
N ASP A 408 14.03 32.73 3.25
CA ASP A 408 13.73 33.75 4.26
C ASP A 408 13.41 35.08 3.56
N VAL A 409 12.15 35.51 3.70
CA VAL A 409 11.64 36.76 3.10
C VAL A 409 11.61 37.92 4.11
N ARG A 410 12.15 37.73 5.32
CA ARG A 410 12.22 38.80 6.33
C ARG A 410 13.31 39.80 6.00
N LYS A 411 13.04 41.06 6.36
CA LYS A 411 14.02 42.16 6.31
C LYS A 411 14.94 42.15 7.54
N ASP A 412 14.39 41.87 8.73
CA ASP A 412 15.16 41.64 9.96
C ASP A 412 15.47 40.14 10.08
N ARG A 413 16.76 39.83 10.18
CA ARG A 413 17.29 38.46 10.26
C ARG A 413 18.21 38.25 11.46
N SER A 414 18.01 39.04 12.51
CA SER A 414 18.70 38.89 13.79
C SER A 414 18.64 37.43 14.31
N GLN A 415 17.50 36.75 14.14
CA GLN A 415 17.39 35.31 14.32
C GLN A 415 17.63 34.55 13.00
N LYS A 416 18.81 33.94 12.86
CA LYS A 416 19.15 33.11 11.68
C LYS A 416 18.31 31.84 11.63
N ILE A 417 17.75 31.54 10.46
CA ILE A 417 17.12 30.26 10.16
C ILE A 417 18.17 29.34 9.52
N PRO A 418 18.49 28.18 10.12
CA PRO A 418 19.43 27.21 9.54
C PRO A 418 19.02 26.78 8.13
N ASN A 419 19.98 26.53 7.24
CA ASN A 419 19.74 26.01 5.88
C ASN A 419 18.72 26.82 5.04
N SER A 420 18.52 28.10 5.37
CA SER A 420 17.67 29.01 4.58
C SER A 420 18.52 29.90 3.67
N VAL A 421 17.93 30.26 2.52
CA VAL A 421 18.49 31.26 1.62
C VAL A 421 17.69 32.55 1.74
N SER A 422 18.40 33.66 1.66
CA SER A 422 17.81 34.98 1.63
C SER A 422 17.20 35.27 0.26
N LEU A 423 15.95 35.74 0.21
CA LEU A 423 15.33 36.12 -1.06
C LEU A 423 16.15 37.20 -1.81
N SER A 424 16.78 38.12 -1.08
CA SER A 424 17.59 39.20 -1.66
C SER A 424 18.96 38.75 -2.16
N GLU A 425 19.41 37.54 -1.80
CA GLU A 425 20.73 37.00 -2.16
C GLU A 425 20.63 35.80 -3.10
N VAL A 426 19.41 35.32 -3.38
CA VAL A 426 19.20 34.13 -4.19
C VAL A 426 18.69 34.50 -5.58
N ASP A 427 19.33 33.94 -6.59
CA ASP A 427 18.86 33.99 -7.97
C ASP A 427 17.70 33.00 -8.14
N LEU A 428 16.47 33.51 -8.16
CA LEU A 428 15.26 32.69 -8.24
C LEU A 428 15.21 31.83 -9.51
N GLU A 429 15.79 32.27 -10.63
CA GLU A 429 15.79 31.47 -11.87
C GLU A 429 16.54 30.15 -11.71
N LYS A 430 17.58 30.10 -10.86
CA LYS A 430 18.30 28.85 -10.54
C LYS A 430 17.51 27.88 -9.68
N LEU A 431 16.37 28.32 -9.12
CA LEU A 431 15.50 27.51 -8.27
C LEU A 431 14.17 27.16 -8.92
N ARG A 432 14.00 27.43 -10.22
CA ARG A 432 12.75 27.22 -10.96
C ARG A 432 12.22 25.78 -10.87
N ASP A 433 13.13 24.80 -10.85
CA ASP A 433 12.80 23.37 -10.74
C ASP A 433 12.67 22.87 -9.30
N LYS A 434 12.89 23.72 -8.30
CA LYS A 434 12.88 23.35 -6.88
C LYS A 434 11.57 23.77 -6.21
N THR A 435 11.21 23.04 -5.15
CA THR A 435 10.15 23.47 -4.23
C THR A 435 10.69 24.59 -3.33
N LEU A 436 10.02 25.74 -3.32
CA LEU A 436 10.36 26.90 -2.50
C LEU A 436 9.42 26.99 -1.31
N VAL A 437 9.96 27.03 -0.09
CA VAL A 437 9.18 27.27 1.14
C VAL A 437 9.59 28.62 1.71
N LEU A 438 8.75 29.62 1.49
CA LEU A 438 8.95 30.99 1.95
C LEU A 438 8.59 31.08 3.44
N VAL A 439 9.47 31.71 4.21
CA VAL A 439 9.30 31.91 5.64
C VAL A 439 9.37 33.39 5.96
N CYS A 440 8.32 33.91 6.60
CA CYS A 440 8.35 35.21 7.26
C CYS A 440 8.04 35.06 8.75
N GLU A 441 7.98 36.17 9.48
CA GLU A 441 7.81 36.14 10.94
C GLU A 441 6.55 35.37 11.38
N THR A 442 5.39 35.70 10.81
CA THR A 442 4.08 35.14 11.17
C THR A 442 3.42 34.27 10.09
N GLY A 443 3.98 34.24 8.87
CA GLY A 443 3.41 33.60 7.69
C GLY A 443 2.66 34.55 6.72
N SER A 444 2.31 35.77 7.15
CA SER A 444 1.46 36.68 6.34
C SER A 444 2.13 37.17 5.05
N LEU A 445 3.39 37.61 5.13
CA LEU A 445 4.14 38.10 3.98
C LEU A 445 4.51 36.94 3.04
N SER A 446 4.92 35.81 3.60
CA SER A 446 5.30 34.63 2.81
C SER A 446 4.13 34.06 2.00
N ILE A 447 2.87 34.18 2.47
CA ILE A 447 1.69 33.81 1.67
C ILE A 447 1.57 34.66 0.42
N LEU A 448 1.69 35.98 0.55
CA LEU A 448 1.56 36.88 -0.59
C LEU A 448 2.63 36.59 -1.64
N MET A 449 3.88 36.47 -1.19
CA MET A 449 5.01 36.17 -2.08
C MET A 449 4.91 34.78 -2.72
N ALA A 450 4.36 33.80 -2.00
CA ALA A 450 4.11 32.46 -2.56
C ALA A 450 3.08 32.52 -3.70
N LYS A 451 2.07 33.40 -3.62
CA LYS A 451 1.07 33.57 -4.70
C LYS A 451 1.74 34.13 -5.94
N GLU A 452 2.49 35.22 -5.78
CA GLU A 452 3.19 35.89 -6.87
C GLU A 452 4.17 34.94 -7.57
N LEU A 453 4.98 34.20 -6.80
CA LEU A 453 5.91 33.22 -7.39
C LEU A 453 5.18 32.09 -8.13
N ARG A 454 4.02 31.62 -7.64
CA ARG A 454 3.23 30.62 -8.37
C ARG A 454 2.66 31.14 -9.67
N GLU A 455 2.20 32.39 -9.71
CA GLU A 455 1.74 33.04 -10.95
C GLU A 455 2.87 33.13 -11.99
N LEU A 456 4.12 33.25 -11.53
CA LEU A 456 5.33 33.21 -12.35
C LEU A 456 5.81 31.77 -12.70
N GLY A 457 5.09 30.74 -12.26
CA GLY A 457 5.35 29.34 -12.58
C GLY A 457 6.26 28.59 -11.61
N TYR A 458 6.61 29.17 -10.46
CA TYR A 458 7.41 28.50 -9.44
C TYR A 458 6.57 27.58 -8.55
N LYS A 459 7.18 26.49 -8.07
CA LYS A 459 6.60 25.66 -6.99
C LYS A 459 6.83 26.31 -5.62
N ALA A 460 6.12 27.40 -5.34
CA ALA A 460 6.32 28.21 -4.13
C ALA A 460 5.21 28.08 -3.07
N PHE A 461 5.60 28.13 -1.79
CA PHE A 461 4.75 27.92 -0.62
C PHE A 461 5.06 28.90 0.48
N SER A 462 4.10 29.16 1.36
CA SER A 462 4.34 29.83 2.65
C SER A 462 4.41 28.81 3.76
N LEU A 463 5.33 28.95 4.70
CA LEU A 463 5.30 28.17 5.94
C LEU A 463 4.30 28.78 6.94
N LYS A 464 3.28 28.01 7.30
CA LYS A 464 2.25 28.36 8.28
C LYS A 464 2.87 28.52 9.66
N GLY A 465 2.59 29.65 10.32
CA GLY A 465 3.17 29.98 11.62
C GLY A 465 4.62 30.48 11.58
N GLY A 466 5.18 30.66 10.36
CA GLY A 466 6.43 31.39 10.15
C GLY A 466 7.65 30.77 10.83
N VAL A 467 8.50 31.63 11.41
CA VAL A 467 9.81 31.28 11.98
C VAL A 467 9.68 30.24 13.10
N LYS A 468 8.63 30.35 13.93
CA LYS A 468 8.41 29.41 15.04
C LYS A 468 8.23 27.98 14.53
N THR A 469 7.42 27.79 13.50
CA THR A 469 7.21 26.48 12.86
C THR A 469 8.50 26.00 12.19
N CYS A 470 9.22 26.90 11.52
CA CYS A 470 10.48 26.59 10.84
C CYS A 470 11.53 26.01 11.79
N LEU A 471 11.74 26.67 12.93
CA LEU A 471 12.70 26.23 13.93
C LEU A 471 12.27 24.92 14.61
N SER A 472 10.98 24.73 14.85
CA SER A 472 10.46 23.46 15.39
C SER A 472 10.65 22.29 14.43
N ALA A 473 10.43 22.50 13.13
CA ALA A 473 10.62 21.46 12.11
C ALA A 473 12.10 21.04 12.01
N MET A 474 13.01 22.01 11.99
CA MET A 474 14.45 21.78 11.89
C MET A 474 15.10 21.22 13.17
N SER A 475 14.45 21.38 14.33
CA SER A 475 14.94 20.81 15.60
C SER A 475 14.63 19.32 15.73
N ASN A 476 13.55 18.84 15.10
CA ASN A 476 13.15 17.43 15.14
C ASN A 476 13.99 16.54 14.23
N GLU A 477 14.63 17.10 13.19
CA GLU A 477 15.57 16.36 12.33
C GLU A 477 16.86 16.00 13.09
N LYS A 478 17.35 16.88 13.97
CA LYS A 478 18.56 16.62 14.78
C LYS A 478 18.40 15.52 15.82
N SER A 479 17.22 15.39 16.42
CA SER A 479 16.97 14.34 17.43
C SER A 479 16.80 12.96 16.80
N THR A 480 16.47 12.87 15.50
CA THR A 480 16.39 11.58 14.79
C THR A 480 17.77 11.07 14.35
N GLU A 481 18.73 11.95 14.06
CA GLU A 481 20.12 11.57 13.77
C GLU A 481 20.88 11.11 15.03
N GLU A 482 20.72 11.77 16.18
CA GLU A 482 21.40 11.38 17.43
C GLU A 482 20.92 10.06 18.04
N THR A 483 19.77 9.53 17.59
CA THR A 483 19.25 8.23 18.06
C THR A 483 19.69 7.06 17.17
N GLN A 484 20.33 7.33 16.02
CA GLN A 484 20.90 6.29 15.14
C GLN A 484 22.36 5.96 15.46
N GLU A 485 23.03 6.73 16.33
CA GLU A 485 24.41 6.50 16.79
C GLU A 485 24.51 5.97 18.24
N LYS A 486 23.44 5.39 18.81
CA LYS A 486 23.48 4.70 20.11
C LYS A 486 22.92 3.28 20.09
#